data_AF-A0A359AYU0-F1
#
_entry.id   AF-A0A359AYU0-F1
#
_cell.length_a   1.000
_cell.length_b   1.000
_cell.length_c   1.000
_cell.angle_alpha   90.00
_cell.angle_beta   90.00
_cell.angle_gamma   90.00
#
_symmetry.space_group_name_H-M   'P 1'
#
loop_
_entity.id
_entity.type
_entity.pdbx_description
1 polymer ?
#
loop_
_entity_poly.entity_id
_entity_poly.type
_entity_poly.pdbx_seq_one_letter_code
_entity_poly.pdbx_strand_id
1 'polypeptide(L)'
;AFLLNEVGDTFIDMQNWGKGIVFVNGRNIGRYWKVGPQQTLFIPGVWLKKGENQLLIFEQLNDEMQQQVHTVKQPILRKLLDPRQ
;
A
#
# COMPACT_ATOMS: atom_id res chain seq x y z
N ALA A 1 -0.47 -11.47 -8.28
CA ALA A 1 -1.93 -11.47 -8.05
C ALA A 1 -2.21 -12.05 -6.67
N PHE A 2 -3.38 -11.77 -6.09
CA PHE A 2 -3.80 -12.31 -4.79
C PHE A 2 -5.28 -12.71 -4.81
N LEU A 3 -5.67 -13.67 -3.95
CA LEU A 3 -7.03 -14.19 -3.87
C LEU A 3 -7.74 -13.65 -2.62
N LEU A 4 -9.01 -13.28 -2.78
CA LEU A 4 -9.88 -12.86 -1.68
C LEU A 4 -11.16 -13.69 -1.62
N ASN A 5 -11.52 -14.17 -0.43
CA ASN A 5 -12.79 -14.88 -0.20
C ASN A 5 -13.95 -13.91 0.08
N GLU A 6 -13.62 -12.75 0.65
CA GLU A 6 -14.52 -11.65 0.97
C GLU A 6 -13.85 -10.31 0.63
N VAL A 7 -14.65 -9.28 0.43
CA VAL A 7 -14.16 -7.93 0.11
C VAL A 7 -14.59 -6.96 1.19
N GLY A 8 -13.73 -5.99 1.45
CA GLY A 8 -13.97 -4.93 2.41
C GLY A 8 -12.91 -3.86 2.25
N ASP A 9 -13.19 -2.71 2.86
CA ASP A 9 -12.24 -1.62 2.98
C ASP A 9 -10.99 -2.08 3.72
N THR A 10 -9.82 -1.66 3.23
CA THR A 10 -8.53 -1.98 3.86
C THR A 10 -7.51 -0.89 3.57
N PHE A 11 -6.34 -0.98 4.21
CA PHE A 11 -5.22 -0.08 3.96
C PHE A 11 -3.97 -0.88 3.65
N ILE A 12 -3.30 -0.60 2.54
CA ILE A 12 -1.99 -1.19 2.23
C ILE A 12 -0.90 -0.49 3.06
N ASP A 13 -0.06 -1.26 3.73
CA ASP A 13 1.01 -0.72 4.58
C ASP A 13 2.31 -0.55 3.80
N MET A 14 2.77 0.69 3.71
CA MET A 14 3.94 1.07 2.91
C MET A 14 5.15 1.44 3.79
N GLN A 15 5.14 1.16 5.10
CA GLN A 15 6.23 1.52 6.02
C GLN A 15 7.60 0.94 5.63
N ASN A 16 7.60 -0.26 5.03
CA ASN A 16 8.81 -0.95 4.59
C ASN A 16 9.20 -0.63 3.14
N TRP A 17 8.36 0.14 2.44
CA TRP A 17 8.59 0.55 1.06
C TRP A 17 9.19 1.95 1.03
N GLY A 18 9.86 2.34 -0.07
CA GLY A 18 10.48 3.66 -0.16
C GLY A 18 9.52 4.74 -0.68
N LYS A 19 9.54 5.02 -1.98
CA LYS A 19 8.68 6.03 -2.62
C LYS A 19 8.12 5.52 -3.93
N GLY A 20 6.82 5.70 -4.17
CA GLY A 20 6.20 5.18 -5.40
C GLY A 20 4.71 5.44 -5.54
N ILE A 21 4.06 4.63 -6.36
CA ILE A 21 2.61 4.66 -6.67
C ILE A 21 2.06 3.24 -6.62
N VAL A 22 0.86 3.08 -6.03
CA VAL A 22 0.16 1.79 -5.94
C VAL A 22 -1.03 1.76 -6.89
N PHE A 23 -1.24 0.62 -7.54
CA PHE A 23 -2.42 0.32 -8.34
C PHE A 23 -3.06 -1.00 -7.87
N VAL A 24 -4.39 -1.01 -7.78
CA VAL A 24 -5.17 -2.23 -7.50
C VAL A 24 -6.19 -2.40 -8.61
N ASN A 25 -6.19 -3.57 -9.26
CA ASN A 25 -7.10 -3.89 -10.36
C ASN A 25 -7.12 -2.81 -11.45
N GLY A 26 -5.94 -2.25 -11.79
CA GLY A 26 -5.77 -1.18 -12.78
C GLY A 26 -6.15 0.22 -12.29
N ARG A 27 -6.63 0.38 -11.05
CA ARG A 27 -7.01 1.69 -10.47
C ARG A 27 -5.84 2.26 -9.67
N ASN A 28 -5.51 3.52 -9.92
CA ASN A 28 -4.46 4.23 -9.18
C ASN A 28 -4.96 4.55 -7.76
N ILE A 29 -4.31 3.96 -6.76
CA ILE A 29 -4.61 4.16 -5.34
C ILE A 29 -3.98 5.45 -4.81
N GLY A 30 -2.83 5.84 -5.36
CA GLY A 30 -2.13 7.05 -4.98
C GLY A 30 -0.64 6.85 -4.72
N ARG A 31 -0.01 7.92 -4.24
CA ARG A 31 1.42 8.00 -3.97
C ARG A 31 1.71 7.61 -2.53
N TYR A 32 2.80 6.87 -2.30
CA TYR A 32 3.35 6.63 -0.97
C TYR A 32 4.77 7.18 -0.88
N TRP A 33 5.20 7.50 0.35
CA TRP A 33 6.58 7.85 0.65
C TRP A 33 6.89 7.53 2.12
N LYS A 34 7.94 6.74 2.36
CA LYS A 34 8.46 6.31 3.66
C LYS A 34 8.63 7.43 4.68
N VAL A 35 8.92 8.66 4.24
CA VAL A 35 9.09 9.83 5.11
C VAL A 35 7.81 10.11 5.93
N GLY A 36 6.64 9.77 5.41
CA GLY A 36 5.36 10.00 6.09
C GLY A 36 4.83 11.43 5.93
N PRO A 37 3.88 11.87 6.79
CA PRO A 37 3.38 11.17 7.97
C PRO A 37 2.40 10.02 7.67
N GLN A 38 1.84 10.00 6.46
CA GLN A 38 0.97 8.93 5.99
C GLN A 38 1.80 7.74 5.51
N GLN A 39 1.56 6.59 6.13
CA GLN A 39 2.28 5.34 5.85
C GLN A 39 1.41 4.26 5.22
N THR A 40 0.11 4.50 5.12
CA THR A 40 -0.82 3.56 4.51
C THR A 40 -1.69 4.21 3.44
N LEU A 41 -2.04 3.47 2.39
CA LEU A 41 -2.99 3.93 1.38
C LEU A 41 -4.32 3.19 1.51
N PHE A 42 -5.42 3.93 1.45
CA PHE A 42 -6.76 3.37 1.51
C PHE A 42 -7.10 2.63 0.21
N ILE A 43 -7.60 1.41 0.34
CA ILE A 43 -8.14 0.62 -0.77
C ILE A 43 -9.65 0.48 -0.51
N PRO A 44 -10.50 1.16 -1.30
CA PRO A 44 -11.95 0.97 -1.23
C PRO A 44 -12.31 -0.49 -1.56
N GLY A 45 -13.13 -1.12 -0.72
CA GLY A 45 -13.58 -2.50 -0.93
C GLY A 45 -14.32 -2.68 -2.25
N VAL A 46 -14.99 -1.62 -2.74
CA VAL A 46 -15.65 -1.58 -4.06
C VAL A 46 -14.69 -1.70 -5.24
N TRP A 47 -13.37 -1.55 -5.03
CA TRP A 47 -12.34 -1.75 -6.04
C TRP A 47 -11.71 -3.13 -5.99
N LEU A 48 -12.03 -3.92 -4.97
CA LEU A 48 -11.64 -5.32 -4.82
C LEU A 48 -12.72 -6.24 -5.37
N LYS A 49 -12.33 -7.48 -5.67
CA LYS A 49 -13.21 -8.53 -6.18
C LYS A 49 -13.06 -9.78 -5.32
N LYS A 50 -14.14 -10.53 -5.14
CA LYS A 50 -14.03 -11.93 -4.68
C LYS A 50 -13.30 -12.73 -5.76
N GLY A 51 -12.33 -13.55 -5.36
CA GLY A 51 -11.41 -14.24 -6.27
C GLY A 51 -10.15 -13.42 -6.53
N GLU A 52 -9.68 -13.42 -7.78
CA GLU A 52 -8.39 -12.87 -8.15
C GLU A 52 -8.39 -11.33 -8.26
N ASN A 53 -7.37 -10.73 -7.64
CA ASN A 53 -7.06 -9.32 -7.69
C ASN A 53 -5.61 -9.10 -8.09
N GLN A 54 -5.34 -7.98 -8.73
CA GLN A 54 -4.00 -7.57 -9.12
C GLN A 54 -3.54 -6.38 -8.30
N LEU A 55 -2.33 -6.48 -7.78
CA LEU A 55 -1.61 -5.39 -7.14
C LEU A 55 -0.38 -5.09 -8.01
N LEU A 56 -0.20 -3.82 -8.35
CA LEU A 56 0.99 -3.34 -9.01
C LEU A 56 1.54 -2.17 -8.22
N ILE A 57 2.82 -2.22 -7.88
CA ILE A 57 3.52 -1.15 -7.17
C ILE A 57 4.65 -0.68 -8.08
N PHE A 58 4.59 0.58 -8.47
CA PHE A 58 5.71 1.24 -9.12
C PHE A 58 6.56 1.91 -8.06
N GLU A 59 7.75 1.38 -7.82
CA GLU A 59 8.69 1.88 -6.83
C GLU A 59 9.78 2.71 -7.51
N GLN A 60 9.91 3.97 -7.08
CA GLN A 60 10.91 4.91 -7.58
C GLN A 60 12.20 4.88 -6.75
N LEU A 61 12.06 4.68 -5.43
CA LEU A 61 13.17 4.62 -4.47
C LEU A 61 12.88 3.51 -3.48
N ASN A 62 13.89 2.71 -3.15
CA ASN A 62 13.89 1.75 -2.06
C ASN A 62 15.30 1.59 -1.46
N ASP A 63 15.35 1.25 -0.18
CA ASP A 63 16.59 0.86 0.48
C ASP A 63 16.86 -0.64 0.24
N GLU A 64 15.80 -1.45 0.31
CA GLU A 64 15.80 -2.88 0.12
C GLU A 64 14.65 -3.30 -0.81
N MET A 65 14.90 -4.27 -1.68
CA MET A 65 13.88 -4.78 -2.60
C MET A 65 12.79 -5.53 -1.84
N GLN A 66 11.55 -5.03 -1.93
CA GLN A 66 10.38 -5.66 -1.32
C GLN A 66 9.68 -6.59 -2.31
N GLN A 67 9.30 -7.78 -1.85
CA GLN A 67 8.54 -8.76 -2.63
C GLN A 67 7.13 -9.01 -2.10
N GLN A 68 6.83 -8.46 -0.94
CA GLN A 68 5.56 -8.65 -0.25
C GLN A 68 5.09 -7.37 0.41
N VAL A 69 3.80 -7.30 0.64
CA VAL A 69 3.16 -6.20 1.36
C VAL A 69 1.96 -6.75 2.10
N HIS A 70 1.66 -6.17 3.25
CA HIS A 70 0.50 -6.52 4.05
C HIS A 70 -0.52 -5.39 4.04
N THR A 71 -1.73 -5.73 4.46
CA THR A 71 -2.78 -4.75 4.68
C THR A 71 -3.14 -4.70 6.16
N VAL A 72 -3.65 -3.55 6.60
CA VAL A 72 -4.07 -3.28 7.98
C VAL A 72 -5.49 -2.75 7.98
N LYS A 73 -6.23 -3.00 9.07
CA LYS A 73 -7.61 -2.53 9.22
C LYS A 73 -7.72 -1.05 9.59
N GLN A 74 -6.67 -0.49 10.19
CA GLN A 74 -6.64 0.89 10.68
C GLN A 74 -5.47 1.63 10.02
N PRO A 75 -5.68 2.88 9.56
CA PRO A 75 -4.65 3.60 8.85
C PRO A 75 -3.55 4.11 9.78
N ILE A 76 -2.35 4.28 9.23
CA ILE A 76 -1.21 4.88 9.94
C ILE A 76 -0.93 6.24 9.28
N LEU A 77 -1.46 7.31 9.87
CA LEU A 77 -1.46 8.65 9.26
C LEU A 77 -0.48 9.65 9.89
N ARG A 78 0.15 9.28 11.02
CA ARG A 78 0.92 10.21 11.87
C ARG A 78 2.32 9.71 12.20
N LYS A 79 2.89 8.83 11.39
CA LYS A 79 4.25 8.30 11.60
C LYS A 79 5.21 8.97 10.62
N LEU A 80 6.02 9.88 11.15
CA LEU A 80 7.14 10.48 10.42
C LEU A 80 8.38 9.62 10.66
N LEU A 81 9.13 9.34 9.62
CA LEU A 81 10.50 8.86 9.77
C LEU A 81 11.36 10.09 10.14
N ASP A 82 12.10 10.06 11.25
CA ASP A 82 13.04 11.15 11.55
C ASP A 82 14.26 10.96 10.62
N PRO A 83 14.52 11.89 9.68
CA PRO A 83 15.67 11.78 8.78
C PRO A 83 17.02 11.96 9.49
N ARG A 84 17.03 12.25 10.80
CA ARG A 84 18.24 12.37 11.64
C ARG A 84 18.56 11.10 12.43
N GLN A 85 17.75 10.04 12.29
CA GLN A 85 18.08 8.70 12.76
C GLN A 85 18.61 7.85 11.61
#